data_AF-A0A7W1L6V5-F1
#
_entry.id   AF-A0A7W1L6V5-F1
#
_cell.length_a   1.000
_cell.length_b   1.000
_cell.length_c   1.000
_cell.angle_alpha   90.00
_cell.angle_beta   90.00
_cell.angle_gamma   90.00
#
_symmetry.space_group_name_H-M   'P 1'
#
loop_
_entity.id
_entity.type
_entity.pdbx_description
1 polymer ?
#
loop_
_entity_poly.entity_id
_entity_poly.type
_entity_poly.pdbx_seq_one_letter_code
_entity_poly.pdbx_strand_id
1 'polypeptide(L)'
;MNQRINWRASLAFVHDTCAAALAWVAMYWLRLNLDLTEPYLSDMWWTLAWIVPLQAGIFLALGLYRGLWRFASIVDLQRIVLSAGLGALLVPVVLVMLQAQTVVPRSVLIFYPLVLIFLMAGSRFTYRIWKEHRLYSPLEALGEPVLIVGAGEAGARLAEDLTRSRQWRVVGLLDDDPAKRGRRVRKVSVLGPIADLPIWVRKYGVRKVILALPSANHAVRRRVAELCAAGGIEALTVPSYEDLISGRSALTTIRNVELDDLVGRDPVKLDT
;
A
#
# COMPACT_ATOMS: atom_id res chain seq x y z
N MET A 1 21.11 -17.79 -13.38
CA MET A 1 19.76 -17.29 -13.71
C MET A 1 18.82 -17.62 -12.55
N ASN A 2 18.99 -16.96 -11.40
CA ASN A 2 18.28 -17.31 -10.15
C ASN A 2 16.97 -16.51 -10.04
N GLN A 3 15.87 -17.08 -10.51
CA GLN A 3 14.54 -16.63 -10.10
C GLN A 3 14.36 -17.01 -8.63
N ARG A 4 14.64 -16.08 -7.70
CA ARG A 4 14.18 -16.20 -6.32
C ARG A 4 12.66 -16.31 -6.37
N ILE A 5 12.13 -17.49 -6.05
CA ILE A 5 10.69 -17.74 -5.94
C ILE A 5 10.14 -16.68 -4.99
N ASN A 6 9.35 -15.76 -5.53
CA ASN A 6 8.69 -14.74 -4.74
C ASN A 6 7.61 -15.43 -3.91
N TRP A 7 7.94 -15.89 -2.70
CA TRP A 7 7.03 -16.53 -1.75
C TRP A 7 5.67 -15.80 -1.63
N ARG A 8 5.69 -14.47 -1.69
CA ARG A 8 4.48 -13.62 -1.66
C ARG A 8 3.60 -13.78 -2.91
N ALA A 9 4.22 -13.94 -4.09
CA ALA A 9 3.49 -14.22 -5.33
C ALA A 9 2.87 -15.62 -5.29
N SER A 10 3.60 -16.61 -4.75
CA SER A 10 3.06 -17.96 -4.53
C SER A 10 1.86 -17.95 -3.57
N LEU A 11 1.96 -17.23 -2.45
CA LEU A 11 0.83 -17.06 -1.52
C LEU A 11 -0.39 -16.40 -2.18
N ALA A 12 -0.17 -15.34 -2.96
CA ALA A 12 -1.25 -14.66 -3.68
C ALA A 12 -1.91 -15.58 -4.72
N PHE A 13 -1.11 -16.40 -5.42
CA PHE A 13 -1.61 -17.38 -6.38
C PHE A 13 -2.45 -18.48 -5.71
N VAL A 14 -1.97 -19.04 -4.60
CA VAL A 14 -2.71 -20.04 -3.82
C VAL A 14 -4.03 -19.43 -3.32
N HIS A 15 -3.98 -18.22 -2.77
CA HIS A 15 -5.17 -17.51 -2.32
C HIS A 15 -6.21 -17.34 -3.45
N ASP A 16 -5.80 -16.84 -4.62
CA ASP A 16 -6.72 -16.62 -5.74
C ASP A 16 -7.29 -17.92 -6.32
N THR A 17 -6.49 -18.99 -6.31
CA THR A 17 -6.94 -20.32 -6.73
C THR A 17 -8.00 -20.87 -5.76
N CYS A 18 -7.78 -20.70 -4.45
CA CYS A 18 -8.80 -21.01 -3.44
C CYS A 18 -10.04 -20.13 -3.58
N ALA A 19 -9.89 -18.85 -3.92
CA ALA A 19 -11.01 -17.94 -4.17
C ALA A 19 -11.84 -18.39 -5.39
N ALA A 20 -11.21 -18.89 -6.45
CA ALA A 20 -11.90 -19.48 -7.60
C ALA A 20 -12.70 -20.73 -7.22
N ALA A 21 -12.13 -21.62 -6.40
CA ALA A 21 -12.85 -22.79 -5.92
C ALA A 21 -14.02 -22.40 -5.02
N LEU A 22 -13.80 -21.48 -4.08
CA LEU A 22 -14.82 -20.99 -3.16
C LEU A 22 -15.96 -20.29 -3.90
N ALA A 23 -15.65 -19.46 -4.91
CA ALA A 23 -16.67 -18.80 -5.73
C ALA A 23 -17.57 -19.79 -6.45
N TRP A 24 -17.00 -20.88 -6.98
CA TRP A 24 -17.76 -21.92 -7.68
C TRP A 24 -18.72 -22.65 -6.73
N VAL A 25 -18.19 -23.12 -5.59
CA VAL A 25 -18.99 -23.81 -4.57
C VAL A 25 -20.08 -22.90 -3.99
N ALA A 26 -19.73 -21.65 -3.67
CA ALA A 26 -20.67 -20.68 -3.14
C ALA A 26 -21.82 -20.40 -4.12
N MET A 27 -21.55 -20.33 -5.43
CA MET A 27 -22.60 -20.14 -6.42
C MET A 27 -23.54 -21.34 -6.55
N TYR A 28 -23.03 -22.57 -6.45
CA TYR A 28 -23.88 -23.76 -6.38
C TYR A 28 -24.77 -23.74 -5.15
N TRP A 29 -24.20 -23.45 -3.98
CA TRP A 29 -24.93 -23.33 -2.72
C TRP A 29 -26.03 -22.27 -2.77
N LEU A 30 -25.70 -21.06 -3.24
CA LEU A 30 -26.66 -19.96 -3.36
C LEU A 30 -27.77 -20.27 -4.38
N ARG A 31 -27.42 -20.93 -5.49
CA ARG A 31 -28.39 -21.23 -6.54
C ARG A 31 -29.40 -22.31 -6.13
N LEU A 32 -28.95 -23.26 -5.32
CA LEU A 32 -29.73 -24.40 -4.86
C LEU A 32 -30.37 -24.16 -3.47
N ASN A 33 -30.38 -22.90 -2.99
CA ASN A 33 -30.92 -22.54 -1.68
C ASN A 33 -30.37 -23.39 -0.52
N LEU A 34 -29.08 -23.74 -0.58
CA LEU A 34 -28.39 -24.64 0.36
C LEU A 34 -28.88 -26.11 0.36
N ASP A 35 -29.78 -26.48 -0.54
CA ASP A 35 -30.26 -27.84 -0.70
C ASP A 35 -29.47 -28.57 -1.80
N LEU A 36 -28.33 -29.14 -1.41
CA LEU A 36 -27.46 -29.90 -2.29
C LEU A 36 -27.86 -31.38 -2.30
N THR A 37 -28.95 -31.70 -2.97
CA THR A 37 -29.33 -33.07 -3.27
C THR A 37 -28.60 -33.58 -4.52
N GLU A 38 -28.30 -34.89 -4.53
CA GLU A 38 -27.80 -35.55 -5.74
C GLU A 38 -28.85 -35.40 -6.86
N PRO A 39 -28.45 -35.11 -8.12
CA PRO A 39 -27.11 -35.25 -8.73
C PRO A 39 -26.22 -33.99 -8.73
N TYR A 40 -26.66 -32.87 -8.13
CA TYR A 40 -25.94 -31.60 -8.28
C TYR A 40 -24.63 -31.53 -7.51
N LEU A 41 -24.49 -32.31 -6.44
CA LEU A 41 -23.28 -32.35 -5.62
C LEU A 41 -22.12 -33.01 -6.38
N SER A 42 -22.37 -34.15 -7.02
CA SER A 42 -21.40 -34.85 -7.86
C SER A 42 -20.99 -34.02 -9.07
N ASP A 43 -21.96 -33.40 -9.76
CA ASP A 43 -21.70 -32.46 -10.86
C ASP A 43 -20.82 -31.26 -10.41
N MET A 44 -21.05 -30.72 -9.21
CA MET A 44 -20.26 -29.62 -8.67
C MET A 44 -18.79 -30.02 -8.48
N TRP A 45 -18.51 -31.16 -7.84
CA TRP A 45 -17.13 -31.62 -7.62
C TRP A 45 -16.41 -31.95 -8.91
N TRP A 46 -17.12 -32.60 -9.85
CA TRP A 46 -16.57 -32.91 -11.17
C TRP A 46 -16.21 -31.65 -11.95
N THR A 47 -17.12 -30.68 -12.03
CA THR A 47 -16.87 -29.40 -12.73
C THR A 47 -15.79 -28.57 -12.04
N LEU A 48 -15.74 -28.58 -10.72
CA LEU A 48 -14.69 -27.90 -9.94
C LEU A 48 -13.28 -28.40 -10.30
N ALA A 49 -13.11 -29.71 -10.49
CA ALA A 49 -11.84 -30.32 -10.86
C ALA A 49 -11.27 -29.81 -12.19
N TRP A 50 -12.13 -29.34 -13.09
CA TRP A 50 -11.73 -28.75 -14.38
C TRP A 50 -11.60 -27.23 -14.35
N ILE A 51 -12.51 -26.57 -13.62
CA ILE A 51 -12.59 -25.10 -13.60
C ILE A 51 -11.43 -24.50 -12.82
N VAL A 52 -11.01 -25.11 -11.70
CA VAL A 52 -9.91 -24.59 -10.89
C VAL A 52 -8.59 -24.58 -11.67
N PRO A 53 -8.15 -25.68 -12.33
CA PRO A 53 -6.96 -25.65 -13.17
C PRO A 53 -7.04 -24.69 -14.34
N LEU A 54 -8.20 -24.62 -15.02
CA LEU A 54 -8.42 -23.67 -16.12
C LEU A 54 -8.23 -22.24 -15.65
N GLN A 55 -8.89 -21.86 -14.55
CA GLN A 55 -8.83 -20.51 -14.00
C GLN A 55 -7.42 -20.18 -13.48
N ALA A 56 -6.75 -21.13 -12.83
CA ALA A 56 -5.37 -20.99 -12.41
C ALA A 56 -4.42 -20.75 -13.61
N GLY A 57 -4.64 -21.47 -14.72
CA GLY A 57 -3.93 -21.25 -15.98
C GLY A 57 -4.12 -19.83 -16.53
N ILE A 58 -5.35 -19.31 -16.50
CA ILE A 58 -5.67 -17.94 -16.93
C ILE A 58 -4.94 -16.91 -16.04
N PHE A 59 -4.92 -17.10 -14.71
CA PHE A 59 -4.23 -16.20 -13.79
C PHE A 59 -2.72 -16.09 -14.08
N LEU A 60 -2.09 -17.24 -14.39
CA LEU A 60 -0.68 -17.31 -14.74
C LEU A 60 -0.42 -16.68 -16.12
N ALA A 61 -1.26 -16.96 -17.12
CA ALA A 61 -1.13 -16.43 -18.47
C ALA A 61 -1.24 -14.90 -18.53
N LEU A 62 -2.20 -14.32 -17.80
CA LEU A 62 -2.37 -12.87 -17.70
C LEU A 62 -1.37 -12.20 -16.75
N GLY A 63 -0.49 -12.98 -16.11
CA GLY A 63 0.58 -12.46 -15.28
C GLY A 63 0.10 -11.63 -14.09
N LEU A 64 -1.00 -12.05 -13.43
CA LEU A 64 -1.58 -11.36 -12.26
C LEU A 64 -0.53 -11.06 -11.17
N TYR A 65 0.53 -11.87 -11.08
CA TYR A 65 1.53 -11.80 -10.01
C TYR A 65 2.84 -11.12 -10.40
N ARG A 66 3.01 -10.66 -11.66
CA ARG A 66 4.29 -10.10 -12.17
C ARG A 66 4.64 -8.69 -11.64
N GLY A 67 3.78 -8.05 -10.83
CA GLY A 67 3.91 -6.62 -10.49
C GLY A 67 3.50 -6.19 -9.08
N LEU A 68 3.36 -7.13 -8.14
CA LEU A 68 2.64 -7.01 -6.86
C LEU A 68 3.04 -5.84 -5.91
N TRP A 69 4.04 -5.00 -6.24
CA TRP A 69 4.57 -3.99 -5.32
C TRP A 69 4.89 -2.60 -5.88
N ARG A 70 4.86 -2.36 -7.20
CA ARG A 70 5.40 -1.08 -7.71
C ARG A 70 4.34 0.02 -7.87
N PHE A 71 3.21 -0.17 -8.57
CA PHE A 71 2.21 0.90 -8.80
C PHE A 71 0.79 0.39 -9.20
N ALA A 72 0.35 -0.78 -8.73
CA ALA A 72 -0.60 -1.59 -9.51
C ALA A 72 -2.08 -1.63 -9.07
N SER A 73 -2.66 -0.68 -8.32
CA SER A 73 -4.07 -0.88 -7.88
C SER A 73 -5.10 -0.93 -9.01
N ILE A 74 -5.00 -0.04 -10.01
CA ILE A 74 -5.93 -0.03 -11.15
C ILE A 74 -5.56 -1.13 -12.15
N VAL A 75 -4.26 -1.34 -12.36
CA VAL A 75 -3.76 -2.38 -13.28
C VAL A 75 -4.07 -3.78 -12.77
N ASP A 76 -3.99 -4.02 -11.46
CA ASP A 76 -4.36 -5.30 -10.83
C ASP A 76 -5.86 -5.54 -10.95
N LEU A 77 -6.69 -4.52 -10.73
CA LEU A 77 -8.15 -4.64 -10.93
C LEU A 77 -8.49 -4.97 -12.39
N GLN A 78 -7.86 -4.28 -13.35
CA GLN A 78 -8.03 -4.59 -14.77
C GLN A 78 -7.65 -6.04 -15.09
N ARG A 79 -6.53 -6.53 -14.56
CA ARG A 79 -6.10 -7.91 -14.74
C ARG A 79 -7.08 -8.92 -14.13
N ILE A 80 -7.61 -8.62 -12.94
CA ILE A 80 -8.63 -9.46 -12.28
C ILE A 80 -9.88 -9.53 -13.16
N VAL A 81 -10.40 -8.37 -13.61
CA VAL A 81 -11.58 -8.30 -14.48
C VAL A 81 -11.36 -9.04 -15.80
N LEU A 82 -10.21 -8.84 -16.45
CA LEU A 82 -9.86 -9.56 -17.67
C LEU A 82 -9.76 -11.08 -17.43
N SER A 83 -9.16 -11.51 -16.31
CA SER A 83 -9.04 -12.93 -15.97
C SER A 83 -10.39 -13.59 -15.67
N ALA A 84 -11.28 -12.90 -14.97
CA ALA A 84 -12.62 -13.38 -14.70
C ALA A 84 -13.48 -13.36 -15.96
N GLY A 85 -13.34 -12.35 -16.82
CA GLY A 85 -14.02 -12.27 -18.11
C GLY A 85 -13.60 -13.38 -19.07
N LEU A 86 -12.30 -13.67 -19.17
CA LEU A 86 -11.81 -14.84 -19.92
C LEU A 86 -12.33 -16.15 -19.33
N GLY A 87 -12.36 -16.28 -18.00
CA GLY A 87 -12.96 -17.42 -17.32
C GLY A 87 -14.44 -17.59 -17.69
N ALA A 88 -15.22 -16.51 -17.68
CA ALA A 88 -16.64 -16.51 -18.03
C ALA A 88 -16.91 -16.99 -19.46
N LEU A 89 -15.98 -16.71 -20.40
CA LEU A 89 -16.07 -17.17 -21.79
C LEU A 89 -15.59 -18.60 -21.97
N LEU A 90 -14.47 -18.98 -21.34
CA LEU A 90 -13.83 -20.27 -21.54
C LEU A 90 -14.46 -21.41 -20.74
N VAL A 91 -14.98 -21.14 -19.53
CA VAL A 91 -15.59 -22.17 -18.69
C VAL A 91 -16.77 -22.85 -19.40
N PRO A 92 -17.76 -22.14 -19.96
CA PRO A 92 -18.85 -22.79 -20.72
C PRO A 92 -18.34 -23.57 -21.94
N VAL A 93 -17.34 -23.05 -22.66
CA VAL A 93 -16.76 -23.73 -23.82
C VAL A 93 -16.12 -25.05 -23.41
N VAL A 94 -15.33 -25.07 -22.33
CA VAL A 94 -14.71 -26.29 -21.81
C VAL A 94 -15.76 -27.29 -21.35
N LEU A 95 -16.81 -26.86 -20.65
CA LEU A 95 -17.89 -27.74 -20.21
C LEU A 95 -18.62 -28.40 -21.41
N VAL A 96 -18.86 -27.65 -22.49
CA VAL A 96 -19.45 -28.19 -23.72
C VAL A 96 -18.50 -29.16 -24.43
N MET A 97 -17.21 -28.82 -24.55
CA MET A 97 -16.21 -29.68 -25.18
C MET A 97 -16.00 -31.00 -24.45
N LEU A 98 -16.12 -31.00 -23.12
CA LEU A 98 -16.02 -32.19 -22.29
C LEU A 98 -17.28 -33.08 -22.36
N GLN A 99 -18.28 -32.71 -23.18
CA GLN A 99 -19.58 -33.38 -23.25
C GLN A 99 -20.18 -33.60 -21.84
N ALA A 100 -19.98 -32.62 -20.96
CA ALA A 100 -20.43 -32.74 -19.60
C ALA A 100 -21.97 -32.86 -19.61
N GLN A 101 -22.48 -34.05 -19.30
CA GLN A 101 -23.93 -34.28 -19.12
C GLN A 101 -24.45 -33.61 -17.83
N THR A 102 -23.58 -32.87 -17.14
CA THR A 102 -23.84 -32.16 -15.91
C THR A 102 -24.77 -30.98 -16.14
N VAL A 103 -25.81 -30.85 -15.32
CA VAL A 103 -26.76 -29.73 -15.41
C VAL A 103 -26.23 -28.58 -14.57
N VAL A 104 -25.27 -27.82 -15.12
CA VAL A 104 -24.80 -26.59 -14.48
C VAL A 104 -25.85 -25.50 -14.66
N PRO A 105 -26.44 -24.93 -13.59
CA PRO A 105 -27.41 -23.86 -13.75
C PRO A 105 -26.78 -22.64 -14.42
N ARG A 106 -27.41 -22.10 -15.46
CA ARG A 106 -26.89 -20.95 -16.24
C ARG A 106 -26.56 -19.73 -15.36
N SER A 107 -27.31 -19.53 -14.28
CA SER A 107 -27.03 -18.51 -13.27
C SER A 107 -25.67 -18.68 -12.59
N VAL A 108 -25.21 -19.92 -12.32
CA VAL A 108 -23.89 -20.17 -11.75
C VAL A 108 -22.81 -19.65 -12.69
N LEU A 109 -22.93 -19.92 -14.00
CA LEU A 109 -21.99 -19.45 -15.02
C LEU A 109 -21.95 -17.91 -15.13
N ILE A 110 -23.10 -17.25 -15.00
CA ILE A 110 -23.21 -15.79 -15.11
C ILE A 110 -22.66 -15.09 -13.85
N PHE A 111 -22.98 -15.60 -12.67
CA PHE A 111 -22.62 -14.95 -11.40
C PHE A 111 -21.24 -15.36 -10.87
N TYR A 112 -20.71 -16.53 -11.26
CA TYR A 112 -19.36 -16.98 -10.90
C TYR A 112 -18.27 -15.91 -11.14
N PRO A 113 -18.13 -15.30 -12.33
CA PRO A 113 -17.08 -14.29 -12.55
C PRO A 113 -17.27 -13.05 -11.67
N LEU A 114 -18.51 -12.68 -11.33
CA LEU A 114 -18.80 -11.54 -10.46
C LEU A 114 -18.36 -11.83 -9.02
N VAL A 115 -18.68 -13.02 -8.50
CA VAL A 115 -18.24 -13.45 -7.16
C VAL A 115 -16.72 -13.60 -7.11
N LEU A 116 -16.10 -14.12 -8.17
CA LEU A 116 -14.65 -14.23 -8.27
C LEU A 116 -13.97 -12.85 -8.23
N ILE A 117 -14.45 -11.89 -9.02
CA ILE A 117 -13.97 -10.51 -8.97
C ILE A 117 -14.13 -9.95 -7.56
N PHE A 118 -15.29 -10.14 -6.93
CA PHE A 118 -15.55 -9.64 -5.59
C PHE A 118 -14.58 -10.23 -4.55
N LEU A 119 -14.35 -11.53 -4.55
CA LEU A 119 -13.41 -12.18 -3.63
C LEU A 119 -11.96 -11.74 -3.87
N MET A 120 -11.52 -11.66 -5.13
CA MET A 120 -10.14 -11.30 -5.48
C MET A 120 -9.84 -9.81 -5.32
N ALA A 121 -10.76 -8.94 -5.73
CA ALA A 121 -10.64 -7.50 -5.56
C ALA A 121 -10.84 -7.10 -4.11
N GLY A 122 -11.85 -7.68 -3.43
CA GLY A 122 -12.17 -7.42 -2.02
C GLY A 122 -11.04 -7.84 -1.08
N SER A 123 -10.41 -9.00 -1.29
CA SER A 123 -9.25 -9.43 -0.51
C SER A 123 -8.04 -8.50 -0.70
N ARG A 124 -7.72 -8.11 -1.94
CA ARG A 124 -6.62 -7.16 -2.24
C ARG A 124 -6.90 -5.77 -1.69
N PHE A 125 -8.14 -5.30 -1.83
CA PHE A 125 -8.57 -4.01 -1.31
C PHE A 125 -8.55 -4.00 0.22
N THR A 126 -9.02 -5.06 0.88
CA THR A 126 -8.93 -5.23 2.33
C THR A 126 -7.48 -5.32 2.81
N TYR A 127 -6.62 -6.09 2.13
CA TYR A 127 -5.19 -6.13 2.45
C TYR A 127 -4.54 -4.76 2.29
N ARG A 128 -4.91 -4.03 1.23
CA ARG A 128 -4.45 -2.67 0.98
C ARG A 128 -4.93 -1.73 2.06
N ILE A 129 -6.23 -1.67 2.36
CA ILE A 129 -6.82 -0.89 3.44
C ILE A 129 -6.14 -1.22 4.75
N TRP A 130 -5.98 -2.49 5.11
CA TRP A 130 -5.34 -2.86 6.37
C TRP A 130 -3.88 -2.38 6.44
N LYS A 131 -3.13 -2.50 5.34
CA LYS A 131 -1.75 -2.04 5.24
C LYS A 131 -1.62 -0.51 5.15
N GLU A 132 -2.57 0.15 4.50
CA GLU A 132 -2.60 1.59 4.24
C GLU A 132 -3.22 2.34 5.42
N HIS A 133 -4.23 1.80 6.12
CA HIS A 133 -4.75 2.29 7.40
C HIS A 133 -3.75 2.14 8.55
N ARG A 134 -2.87 1.14 8.47
CA ARG A 134 -1.70 1.08 9.35
C ARG A 134 -0.72 2.23 9.09
N LEU A 135 -0.86 2.94 7.95
CA LEU A 135 -0.15 4.17 7.59
C LEU A 135 -1.01 5.45 7.55
N TYR A 136 -2.35 5.39 7.51
CA TYR A 136 -3.22 6.54 7.22
C TYR A 136 -4.62 6.42 7.85
N SER A 137 -5.00 7.36 8.72
CA SER A 137 -6.41 7.48 9.13
C SER A 137 -7.20 8.23 8.04
N PRO A 138 -8.38 7.77 7.60
CA PRO A 138 -9.20 8.48 6.60
C PRO A 138 -9.63 9.88 7.04
N LEU A 139 -9.70 10.13 8.35
CA LEU A 139 -10.02 11.46 8.90
C LEU A 139 -8.89 12.49 8.67
N GLU A 140 -7.65 12.04 8.42
CA GLU A 140 -6.48 12.89 8.18
C GLU A 140 -6.35 13.32 6.71
N ALA A 141 -7.20 12.80 5.81
CA ALA A 141 -7.04 12.92 4.36
C ALA A 141 -7.29 14.32 3.75
N LEU A 142 -7.70 15.31 4.56
CA LEU A 142 -8.00 16.67 4.09
C LEU A 142 -6.78 17.60 4.06
N GLY A 143 -5.69 17.27 4.76
CA GLY A 143 -4.50 18.12 4.85
C GLY A 143 -3.50 17.93 3.70
N GLU A 144 -2.75 18.98 3.37
CA GLU A 144 -1.62 18.93 2.44
C GLU A 144 -0.59 17.88 2.92
N PRO A 145 -0.22 16.89 2.09
CA PRO A 145 0.69 15.82 2.51
C PRO A 145 2.11 16.36 2.74
N VAL A 146 2.65 16.13 3.93
CA VAL A 146 4.00 16.54 4.34
C VAL A 146 4.82 15.35 4.85
N LEU A 147 6.10 15.30 4.47
CA LEU A 147 7.08 14.37 5.04
C LEU A 147 7.87 15.07 6.13
N ILE A 148 8.16 14.35 7.22
CA ILE A 148 9.05 14.85 8.27
C ILE A 148 10.38 14.11 8.17
N VAL A 149 11.48 14.85 8.13
CA VAL A 149 12.83 14.30 8.16
C VAL A 149 13.40 14.44 9.57
N GLY A 150 13.80 13.32 10.16
CA GLY A 150 14.16 13.16 11.56
C GLY A 150 13.04 12.48 12.35
N ALA A 151 13.27 11.25 12.81
CA ALA A 151 12.38 10.52 13.72
C ALA A 151 12.91 10.53 15.16
N GLY A 152 13.63 11.60 15.53
CA GLY A 152 14.00 11.91 16.91
C GLY A 152 12.83 12.51 17.70
N GLU A 153 13.12 13.03 18.88
CA GLU A 153 12.10 13.61 19.75
C GLU A 153 11.40 14.84 19.15
N ALA A 154 12.16 15.70 18.45
CA ALA A 154 11.61 16.85 17.72
C ALA A 154 10.61 16.42 16.64
N GLY A 155 10.96 15.43 15.82
CA GLY A 155 10.08 14.90 14.78
C GLY A 155 8.85 14.17 15.35
N ALA A 156 9.01 13.48 16.48
CA ALA A 156 7.91 12.84 17.19
C ALA A 156 6.87 13.86 17.69
N ARG A 157 7.33 14.94 18.31
CA ARG A 157 6.48 16.04 18.80
C ARG A 157 5.80 16.76 17.66
N LEU A 158 6.55 17.09 16.59
CA LEU A 158 5.99 17.71 15.39
C LEU A 158 4.89 16.85 14.75
N ALA A 159 5.10 15.53 14.66
CA ALA A 159 4.09 14.62 14.14
C ALA A 159 2.80 14.64 14.97
N GLU A 160 2.92 14.70 16.30
CA GLU A 160 1.78 14.78 17.21
C GLU A 160 1.03 16.11 17.07
N ASP A 161 1.74 17.23 16.99
CA ASP A 161 1.15 18.56 16.78
C ASP A 161 0.43 18.66 15.43
N LEU A 162 1.05 18.13 14.37
CA LEU A 162 0.47 18.14 13.02
C LEU A 162 -0.75 17.24 12.89
N THR A 163 -0.86 16.18 13.69
CA THR A 163 -2.06 15.33 13.72
C THR A 163 -3.30 16.11 14.17
N ARG A 164 -3.12 17.19 14.95
CA ARG A 164 -4.22 18.07 15.39
C ARG A 164 -4.58 19.15 14.36
N SER A 165 -3.72 19.38 13.37
CA SER A 165 -3.95 20.36 12.31
C SER A 165 -4.77 19.75 11.18
N ARG A 166 -5.73 20.52 10.64
CA ARG A 166 -6.42 20.16 9.38
C ARG A 166 -5.66 20.60 8.14
N GLN A 167 -4.65 21.46 8.29
CA GLN A 167 -3.95 22.05 7.16
C GLN A 167 -2.96 21.06 6.54
N TRP A 168 -2.24 20.30 7.37
CA TRP A 168 -1.17 19.40 6.93
C TRP A 168 -1.43 17.98 7.40
N ARG A 169 -1.02 17.01 6.60
CA ARG A 169 -1.10 15.58 6.90
C ARG A 169 0.28 14.97 6.85
N VAL A 170 0.76 14.43 7.96
CA VAL A 170 2.05 13.74 8.01
C VAL A 170 1.94 12.37 7.34
N VAL A 171 2.60 12.22 6.19
CA VAL A 171 2.57 10.97 5.39
C VAL A 171 3.59 9.93 5.86
N GLY A 172 4.61 10.37 6.61
CA GLY A 172 5.67 9.50 7.10
C GLY A 172 6.87 10.26 7.64
N LEU A 173 7.73 9.51 8.34
CA LEU A 173 9.00 9.98 8.87
C LEU A 173 10.16 9.35 8.08
N LEU A 174 11.24 10.09 7.87
CA LEU A 174 12.50 9.58 7.32
C LEU A 174 13.62 9.77 8.35
N ASP A 175 14.39 8.73 8.62
CA ASP A 175 15.51 8.78 9.58
C ASP A 175 16.58 7.79 9.12
N ASP A 176 17.85 8.21 9.18
CA ASP A 176 18.97 7.38 8.74
C ASP A 176 19.26 6.24 9.73
N ASP A 177 18.82 6.36 10.99
CA ASP A 177 18.99 5.33 12.02
C ASP A 177 18.28 4.02 11.64
N PRO A 178 19.03 2.93 11.37
CA PRO A 178 18.45 1.65 11.00
C PRO A 178 17.56 1.04 12.11
N ALA A 179 17.80 1.36 13.39
CA ALA A 179 17.01 0.84 14.50
C ALA A 179 15.58 1.39 14.51
N LYS A 180 15.35 2.57 13.91
CA LYS A 180 14.04 3.23 13.84
C LYS A 180 13.22 2.83 12.61
N ARG A 181 13.84 2.22 11.60
CA ARG A 181 13.16 1.84 10.34
C ARG A 181 12.01 0.89 10.60
N GLY A 182 10.84 1.19 10.03
CA GLY A 182 9.63 0.39 10.22
C GLY A 182 8.99 0.49 11.61
N ARG A 183 9.60 1.22 12.55
CA ARG A 183 8.93 1.56 13.83
C ARG A 183 7.90 2.65 13.60
N ARG A 184 6.92 2.71 14.52
CA ARG A 184 5.95 3.81 14.57
C ARG A 184 6.34 4.77 15.69
N VAL A 185 6.42 6.04 15.33
CA VAL A 185 6.62 7.15 16.27
C VAL A 185 5.33 7.94 16.28
N ARG A 186 4.65 7.99 17.43
CA ARG A 186 3.38 8.74 17.60
C ARG A 186 2.36 8.48 16.47
N LYS A 187 2.17 7.20 16.12
CA LYS A 187 1.29 6.68 15.05
C LYS A 187 1.76 6.91 13.60
N VAL A 188 2.85 7.63 13.37
CA VAL A 188 3.46 7.80 12.05
C VAL A 188 4.57 6.78 11.84
N SER A 189 4.64 6.14 10.67
CA SER A 189 5.67 5.13 10.38
C SER A 189 6.96 5.77 9.87
N VAL A 190 8.10 5.24 10.31
CA VAL A 190 9.42 5.56 9.73
C VAL A 190 9.60 4.76 8.45
N LEU A 191 9.52 5.44 7.31
CA LEU A 191 9.44 4.85 5.98
C LEU A 191 10.79 4.31 5.49
N GLY A 192 11.89 4.91 5.91
CA GLY A 192 13.24 4.55 5.46
C GLY A 192 14.28 5.63 5.74
N PRO A 193 15.50 5.46 5.17
CA PRO A 193 16.56 6.45 5.23
C PRO A 193 16.20 7.73 4.48
N ILE A 194 16.91 8.82 4.78
CA ILE A 194 16.72 10.12 4.12
C ILE A 194 16.98 10.03 2.61
N ALA A 195 17.86 9.12 2.19
CA ALA A 195 18.15 8.86 0.78
C ALA A 195 16.91 8.45 -0.05
N ASP A 196 15.89 7.85 0.59
CA ASP A 196 14.68 7.42 -0.10
C ASP A 196 13.66 8.56 -0.26
N LEU A 197 13.96 9.77 0.21
CA LEU A 197 13.07 10.93 0.12
C LEU A 197 12.47 11.12 -1.28
N PRO A 198 13.23 11.07 -2.40
CA PRO A 198 12.65 11.24 -3.74
C PRO A 198 11.63 10.15 -4.12
N ILE A 199 11.78 8.94 -3.58
CA ILE A 199 10.87 7.81 -3.83
C ILE A 199 9.53 8.09 -3.13
N TRP A 200 9.59 8.50 -1.87
CA TRP A 200 8.41 8.73 -1.04
C TRP A 200 7.65 9.99 -1.44
N VAL A 201 8.36 11.04 -1.87
CA VAL A 201 7.78 12.26 -2.42
C VAL A 201 6.92 11.94 -3.64
N ARG A 202 7.46 11.22 -4.62
CA ARG A 202 6.70 10.83 -5.81
C ARG A 202 5.53 9.92 -5.48
N LYS A 203 5.72 9.00 -4.53
CA LYS A 203 4.68 8.05 -4.12
C LYS A 203 3.49 8.72 -3.44
N TYR A 204 3.73 9.75 -2.64
CA TYR A 204 2.70 10.42 -1.84
C TYR A 204 2.30 11.81 -2.36
N GLY A 205 2.88 12.27 -3.48
CA GLY A 205 2.57 13.59 -4.04
C GLY A 205 2.91 14.74 -3.10
N VAL A 206 3.99 14.60 -2.33
CA VAL A 206 4.39 15.56 -1.29
C VAL A 206 5.05 16.76 -1.95
N ARG A 207 4.62 17.97 -1.58
CA ARG A 207 5.23 19.23 -2.03
C ARG A 207 6.06 19.92 -0.96
N LYS A 208 5.89 19.53 0.31
CA LYS A 208 6.52 20.13 1.47
C LYS A 208 7.18 19.08 2.35
N VAL A 209 8.44 19.30 2.70
CA VAL A 209 9.20 18.46 3.62
C VAL A 209 9.61 19.31 4.81
N ILE A 210 9.36 18.82 6.03
CA ILE A 210 9.73 19.50 7.27
C ILE A 210 10.96 18.83 7.87
N LEU A 211 12.03 19.59 8.03
CA LEU A 211 13.26 19.17 8.68
C LEU A 211 13.08 19.31 10.19
N ALA A 212 12.94 18.18 10.88
CA ALA A 212 12.89 18.09 12.34
C ALA A 212 14.23 17.55 12.88
N LEU A 213 15.32 18.20 12.45
CA LEU A 213 16.71 17.83 12.74
C LEU A 213 17.47 18.98 13.43
N PRO A 214 17.00 19.50 14.58
CA PRO A 214 17.65 20.66 15.23
C PRO A 214 19.09 20.33 15.66
N SER A 215 19.34 19.12 16.16
CA SER A 215 20.65 18.67 16.65
C SER A 215 21.52 17.97 15.59
N ALA A 216 21.07 17.88 14.34
CA ALA A 216 21.85 17.21 13.30
C ALA A 216 22.99 18.11 12.80
N ASN A 217 24.07 17.49 12.29
CA ASN A 217 25.16 18.20 11.62
C ASN A 217 24.60 18.97 10.39
N HIS A 218 25.12 20.18 10.14
CA HIS A 218 24.81 20.98 8.95
C HIS A 218 24.93 20.18 7.64
N ALA A 219 25.89 19.26 7.55
CA ALA A 219 26.03 18.39 6.38
C ALA A 219 24.76 17.57 6.08
N VAL A 220 24.05 17.11 7.12
CA VAL A 220 22.80 16.36 6.98
C VAL A 220 21.67 17.29 6.54
N ARG A 221 21.52 18.46 7.17
CA ARG A 221 20.52 19.46 6.78
C ARG A 221 20.69 19.90 5.33
N ARG A 222 21.92 20.19 4.93
CA ARG A 222 22.29 20.55 3.56
C ARG A 222 21.94 19.44 2.57
N ARG A 223 22.32 18.20 2.87
CA ARG A 223 21.97 17.04 2.03
C ARG A 223 20.46 16.92 1.83
N VAL A 224 19.67 17.12 2.88
CA VAL A 224 18.20 17.05 2.80
C VAL A 224 17.66 18.19 1.95
N ALA A 225 18.16 19.42 2.13
CA ALA A 225 17.77 20.58 1.34
C ALA A 225 18.12 20.40 -0.16
N GLU A 226 19.30 19.86 -0.47
CA GLU A 226 19.71 19.53 -1.84
C GLU A 226 18.79 18.48 -2.48
N LEU A 227 18.40 17.45 -1.72
CA LEU A 227 17.42 16.45 -2.17
C LEU A 227 16.04 17.06 -2.43
N CYS A 228 15.61 18.01 -1.59
CA CYS A 228 14.36 18.75 -1.79
C CYS A 228 14.43 19.64 -3.04
N ALA A 229 15.52 20.39 -3.20
CA ALA A 229 15.74 21.28 -4.34
C ALA A 229 15.78 20.50 -5.67
N ALA A 230 16.49 19.37 -5.71
CA ALA A 230 16.53 18.48 -6.88
C ALA A 230 15.15 17.90 -7.23
N GLY A 231 14.25 17.78 -6.26
CA GLY A 231 12.88 17.30 -6.43
C GLY A 231 11.84 18.40 -6.68
N GLY A 232 12.21 19.68 -6.66
CA GLY A 232 11.26 20.80 -6.71
C GLY A 232 10.32 20.87 -5.50
N ILE A 233 10.83 20.48 -4.32
CA ILE A 233 10.06 20.36 -3.08
C ILE A 233 10.42 21.52 -2.16
N GLU A 234 9.42 22.12 -1.53
CA GLU A 234 9.60 23.15 -0.52
C GLU A 234 10.12 22.54 0.79
N ALA A 235 11.28 23.00 1.23
CA ALA A 235 11.90 22.58 2.48
C ALA A 235 11.55 23.57 3.59
N LEU A 236 10.91 23.07 4.63
CA LEU A 236 10.53 23.78 5.85
C LEU A 236 11.43 23.31 7.00
N THR A 237 11.75 24.17 7.96
CA THR A 237 12.48 23.77 9.16
C THR A 237 11.72 24.16 10.42
N VAL A 238 11.88 23.36 11.46
CA VAL A 238 11.49 23.72 12.82
C VAL A 238 12.67 24.45 13.46
N PRO A 239 12.44 25.54 14.22
CA PRO A 239 13.50 26.24 14.94
C PRO A 239 14.15 25.36 16.03
N SER A 240 15.25 25.86 16.58
CA SER A 240 16.06 25.13 17.56
C SER A 240 15.29 24.88 18.87
N TYR A 241 15.80 23.97 19.70
CA TYR A 241 15.20 23.65 20.99
C TYR A 241 15.11 24.87 21.93
N GLU A 242 16.01 25.85 21.79
CA GLU A 242 16.03 27.08 22.59
C GLU A 242 14.81 27.99 22.31
N ASP A 243 14.30 27.97 21.07
CA ASP A 243 13.16 28.79 20.65
C ASP A 243 11.80 28.21 21.12
N LEU A 244 11.75 26.89 21.33
CA LEU A 244 10.55 26.15 21.73
C LEU A 244 10.22 26.28 23.22
N ILE A 245 11.17 26.75 24.05
CA ILE A 245 10.98 26.94 25.51
C ILE A 245 9.96 28.08 25.80
N SER A 246 9.66 28.92 24.80
CA SER A 246 8.71 30.04 24.89
C SER A 246 7.22 29.65 24.92
N GLY A 247 6.88 28.36 24.96
CA GLY A 247 5.49 27.89 25.08
C GLY A 247 4.63 28.06 23.83
N ARG A 248 5.24 28.38 22.67
CA ARG A 248 4.54 28.46 21.38
C ARG A 248 4.51 27.07 20.72
N SER A 249 3.36 26.66 20.20
CA SER A 249 3.21 25.39 19.47
C SER A 249 4.14 25.34 18.26
N ALA A 250 4.74 24.18 17.96
CA ALA A 250 5.68 24.01 16.86
C ALA A 250 5.10 24.46 15.51
N LEU A 251 3.78 24.39 15.35
CA LEU A 251 3.01 24.84 14.18
C LEU A 251 3.13 26.34 13.89
N THR A 252 3.30 27.18 14.91
CA THR A 252 3.32 28.65 14.75
C THR A 252 4.68 29.14 14.23
N THR A 253 5.69 28.28 14.21
CA THR A 253 7.09 28.68 14.00
C THR A 253 7.76 27.92 12.85
N ILE A 254 6.98 27.22 12.01
CA ILE A 254 7.49 26.52 10.85
C ILE A 254 7.79 27.55 9.76
N ARG A 255 9.05 27.63 9.32
CA ARG A 255 9.54 28.58 8.33
C ARG A 255 10.27 27.88 7.19
N ASN A 256 10.44 28.57 6.07
CA ASN A 256 11.27 28.10 4.96
C ASN A 256 12.72 27.96 5.42
N VAL A 257 13.42 26.97 4.86
CA VAL A 257 14.87 26.83 5.06
C VAL A 257 15.58 28.02 4.42
N GLU A 258 16.34 28.76 5.22
CA GLU A 258 17.13 29.91 4.77
C GLU A 258 18.58 29.52 4.47
N LEU A 259 19.29 30.35 3.71
CA LEU A 259 20.69 30.11 3.34
C LEU A 259 21.60 29.95 4.57
N ASP A 260 21.33 30.70 5.64
CA ASP A 260 22.08 30.66 6.90
C ASP A 260 21.96 29.30 7.62
N ASP A 261 20.81 28.63 7.50
CA ASP A 261 20.58 27.29 8.07
C ASP A 261 21.44 26.21 7.37
N LEU A 262 21.85 26.48 6.13
CA LEU A 262 22.68 25.61 5.30
C LEU A 262 24.19 25.89 5.43
N VAL A 263 24.56 27.13 5.77
CA VAL A 263 25.96 27.59 5.82
C VAL A 263 26.61 27.29 7.17
N GLY A 264 25.86 27.38 8.27
CA GLY A 264 26.26 26.90 9.60
C GLY A 264 27.55 27.47 10.21
N ARG A 265 27.42 28.25 11.29
CA ARG A 265 28.51 28.38 12.27
C ARG A 265 28.42 27.18 13.19
N ASP A 266 29.43 26.32 13.19
CA ASP A 266 29.53 25.24 14.17
C ASP A 266 29.40 25.84 15.58
N PRO A 267 28.53 25.29 16.45
CA PRO A 267 28.45 25.75 17.83
C PRO A 267 29.79 25.46 18.50
N VAL A 268 30.50 26.53 18.85
CA VAL A 268 31.74 26.45 19.64
C VAL A 268 31.35 25.87 20.99
N LYS A 269 31.78 24.63 21.26
CA LYS A 269 31.76 24.09 22.61
C LYS A 269 32.68 24.96 23.45
N LEU A 270 32.10 25.78 24.32
CA LEU A 270 32.84 26.36 25.42
C LEU A 270 32.90 25.29 26.52
N ASP A 271 34.08 24.72 26.70
CA ASP A 271 34.36 23.88 27.87
C ASP A 271 34.23 24.76 29.12
N THR A 272 33.44 24.29 30.08
CA THR A 272 33.37 24.83 31.46
C THR A 272 34.11 23.87 32.38
#